data_AF-A0A199UDT9-F1
#
_entry.id   AF-A0A199UDT9-F1
#
_cell.length_a   1.000
_cell.length_b   1.000
_cell.length_c   1.000
_cell.angle_alpha   90.00
_cell.angle_beta   90.00
_cell.angle_gamma   90.00
#
_symmetry.space_group_name_H-M   'P 1'
#
loop_
_entity.id
_entity.type
_entity.pdbx_description
1 polymer ?
#
loop_
_entity_poly.entity_id
_entity_poly.type
_entity_poly.pdbx_seq_one_letter_code
_entity_poly.pdbx_strand_id
1 'polypeptide(L)'
;MAMEPRRLLVLYASQTGNAMDAAERVGREAELGGCAAVEVVSMDRFDAGCLPKERVVVFVVSTTGQGDPPDSMKVFWRFLLQRNLGNQWLEGLNYAVFGLGDSGYQKYNFAAKKLDRRLVDLGAKPIIEKGLGDDQHPSGYEGALDPWLLSLWRTLNQIYPSILPRMSDILHPEMRTLENSKFQVIYHSADSVQQDSDMSEHPENFVKLIERARLMSPALQCHDEEKPHHLLRMVTNKRLTKEAYDRDVRHFELESLSSVIDFQVGDVLEILPGQNPSVVDAFLRRCNLDPDCCITIQRRATEKESLDPSQNGVVHPIKLRSFVALAMDIASASPRRFYATAEHEKEKLQHFASPEGRDDLYQYNQKERRTVLEVLEDFPSVQMPFEWLVQLVPPLKKRAFSISSSPLAHPNQVHLTVNIVSWTTPFKRKRHGLCSTWLVALDPQESRGVVIPSWIHRGCLPPPPPSLPLILIGPGTGCAPFRAFIEQRAVQNTKGPTSPVLFFFGCRSQESDFLYEHFWLSHSQNHGVLSKEKGGGFFVAFSRDQPKKIYVQHKIREESARIWRLLNAGAAIYIAGSSTKMPTDVTSAVEDVIVKESGMSKESASRWLRALEKAGRFNTEAWS
;
A
#
# COMPACT_ATOMS: atom_id res chain seq x y z
N MET A 1 20.39 -36.21 -8.25
CA MET A 1 19.30 -35.66 -9.09
C MET A 1 18.77 -34.43 -8.38
N ALA A 2 18.84 -33.26 -9.00
CA ALA A 2 18.14 -32.08 -8.47
C ALA A 2 16.63 -32.36 -8.52
N MET A 3 15.90 -32.12 -7.42
CA MET A 3 14.44 -32.27 -7.41
C MET A 3 13.85 -31.36 -8.49
N GLU A 4 13.03 -31.92 -9.38
CA GLU A 4 12.29 -31.11 -10.33
C GLU A 4 11.37 -30.14 -9.58
N PRO A 5 11.28 -28.87 -10.02
CA PRO A 5 10.42 -27.90 -9.37
C PRO A 5 8.96 -28.34 -9.49
N ARG A 6 8.24 -28.35 -8.36
CA ARG A 6 6.79 -28.61 -8.29
C ARG A 6 5.96 -27.38 -7.92
N ARG A 7 6.64 -26.24 -7.75
CA ARG A 7 6.06 -24.96 -7.33
C ARG A 7 6.17 -23.92 -8.45
N LEU A 8 5.10 -23.17 -8.65
CA LEU A 8 5.04 -21.99 -9.51
C LEU A 8 4.72 -20.76 -8.65
N LEU A 9 5.62 -19.78 -8.67
CA LEU A 9 5.36 -18.48 -8.06
C LEU A 9 4.92 -17.48 -9.13
N VAL A 10 3.84 -16.75 -8.88
CA VAL A 10 3.34 -15.68 -9.74
C VAL A 10 3.42 -14.37 -8.97
N LEU A 11 4.29 -13.46 -9.40
CA LEU A 11 4.45 -12.13 -8.81
C LEU A 11 3.75 -11.08 -9.66
N TYR A 12 2.88 -10.27 -9.06
CA TYR A 12 2.14 -9.24 -9.79
C TYR A 12 2.32 -7.84 -9.25
N ALA A 13 2.23 -6.86 -10.14
CA ALA A 13 2.20 -5.44 -9.80
C ALA A 13 1.07 -4.73 -10.53
N SER A 14 0.11 -4.22 -9.76
CA SER A 14 -1.11 -3.60 -10.27
C SER A 14 -1.39 -2.25 -9.64
N GLN A 15 -1.85 -1.30 -10.45
CA GLN A 15 -2.40 -0.02 -9.98
C GLN A 15 -3.93 -0.05 -9.86
N THR A 16 -4.60 -0.71 -10.82
CA THR A 16 -6.06 -0.71 -10.97
C THR A 16 -6.68 -2.12 -10.98
N GLY A 17 -5.89 -3.16 -10.69
CA GLY A 17 -6.34 -4.55 -10.58
C GLY A 17 -6.21 -5.39 -11.86
N ASN A 18 -5.99 -4.79 -13.05
CA ASN A 18 -5.84 -5.56 -14.31
C ASN A 18 -4.75 -6.65 -14.19
N ALA A 19 -3.55 -6.25 -13.74
CA ALA A 19 -2.43 -7.18 -13.59
C ALA A 19 -2.65 -8.24 -12.51
N MET A 20 -3.47 -7.93 -11.49
CA MET A 20 -3.83 -8.89 -10.45
C MET A 20 -4.76 -9.97 -11.02
N ASP A 21 -5.82 -9.60 -11.75
CA ASP A 21 -6.73 -10.57 -12.39
C ASP A 21 -5.99 -11.46 -13.41
N ALA A 22 -5.09 -10.88 -14.21
CA ALA A 22 -4.24 -11.65 -15.12
C ALA A 22 -3.32 -12.64 -14.36
N ALA A 23 -2.73 -12.23 -13.24
CA ALA A 23 -1.90 -13.10 -12.42
C ALA A 23 -2.69 -14.21 -11.71
N GLU A 24 -3.89 -13.91 -11.22
CA GLU A 24 -4.79 -14.92 -10.66
C GLU A 24 -5.23 -15.92 -11.73
N ARG A 25 -5.43 -15.48 -12.98
CA ARG A 25 -5.71 -16.37 -14.11
C ARG A 25 -4.55 -17.31 -14.39
N VAL A 26 -3.31 -16.80 -14.42
CA VAL A 26 -2.10 -17.63 -14.51
C VAL A 26 -2.11 -18.69 -13.40
N GLY A 27 -2.41 -18.28 -12.17
CA GLY A 27 -2.46 -19.20 -11.03
C GLY A 27 -3.52 -20.30 -11.17
N ARG A 28 -4.75 -19.93 -11.56
CA ARG A 28 -5.85 -20.89 -11.77
C ARG A 28 -5.54 -21.89 -12.88
N GLU A 29 -5.04 -21.42 -14.02
CA GLU A 29 -4.70 -22.30 -15.15
C GLU A 29 -3.53 -23.25 -14.79
N ALA A 30 -2.56 -22.80 -13.97
CA ALA A 30 -1.51 -23.69 -13.49
C ALA A 30 -2.04 -24.78 -12.53
N GLU A 31 -2.95 -24.44 -11.60
CA GLU A 31 -3.59 -25.41 -10.71
C GLU A 31 -4.43 -26.43 -11.50
N LEU A 32 -5.21 -25.97 -12.48
CA LEU A 32 -5.93 -26.81 -13.45
C LEU A 32 -4.98 -27.79 -14.15
N GLY A 33 -3.84 -27.27 -14.61
CA GLY A 33 -2.73 -28.05 -15.16
C GLY A 33 -2.11 -29.08 -14.20
N GLY A 34 -2.55 -29.15 -12.95
CA GLY A 34 -2.08 -30.10 -11.95
C GLY A 34 -0.84 -29.64 -11.19
N CYS A 35 -0.54 -28.35 -11.19
CA CYS A 35 0.56 -27.80 -10.39
C CYS A 35 0.27 -27.98 -8.90
N ALA A 36 1.19 -28.66 -8.21
CA ALA A 36 1.02 -29.03 -6.80
C ALA A 36 1.09 -27.84 -5.84
N ALA A 37 1.87 -26.81 -6.18
CA ALA A 37 2.02 -25.62 -5.36
C ALA A 37 2.03 -24.38 -6.24
N VAL A 38 0.95 -23.60 -6.20
CA VAL A 38 0.85 -22.32 -6.89
C VAL A 38 0.66 -21.21 -5.87
N GLU A 39 1.46 -20.16 -5.99
CA GLU A 39 1.38 -18.99 -5.13
C GLU A 39 1.29 -17.73 -5.98
N VAL A 40 0.31 -16.87 -5.71
CA VAL A 40 0.09 -15.61 -6.44
C VAL A 40 0.24 -14.46 -5.44
N VAL A 41 1.30 -13.66 -5.59
CA VAL A 41 1.70 -12.66 -4.58
C VAL A 41 1.93 -11.29 -5.22
N SER A 42 1.46 -10.23 -4.56
CA SER A 42 1.78 -8.86 -4.98
C SER A 42 3.25 -8.54 -4.71
N MET A 43 3.92 -7.81 -5.60
CA MET A 43 5.36 -7.52 -5.48
C MET A 43 5.75 -6.70 -4.23
N ASP A 44 4.83 -5.90 -3.69
CA ASP A 44 5.02 -5.16 -2.44
C ASP A 44 4.91 -6.04 -1.19
N ARG A 45 4.46 -7.30 -1.37
CA ARG A 45 4.34 -8.31 -0.31
C ARG A 45 5.38 -9.42 -0.41
N PHE A 46 6.23 -9.40 -1.44
CA PHE A 46 7.27 -10.41 -1.65
C PHE A 46 8.65 -9.82 -1.37
N ASP A 47 9.43 -10.46 -0.50
CA ASP A 47 10.84 -10.09 -0.29
C ASP A 47 11.68 -10.45 -1.52
N ALA A 48 12.08 -9.43 -2.27
CA ALA A 48 12.94 -9.58 -3.44
C ALA A 48 14.26 -10.32 -3.13
N GLY A 49 14.77 -10.27 -1.90
CA GLY A 49 15.95 -11.01 -1.46
C GLY A 49 15.79 -12.54 -1.55
N CYS A 50 14.55 -13.03 -1.59
CA CYS A 50 14.25 -14.45 -1.70
C CYS A 50 14.19 -14.98 -3.14
N LEU A 51 14.24 -14.13 -4.18
CA LEU A 51 14.20 -14.57 -5.59
C LEU A 51 15.23 -15.65 -5.96
N PRO A 52 16.50 -15.62 -5.48
CA PRO A 52 17.48 -16.66 -5.83
C PRO A 52 17.10 -18.07 -5.34
N LYS A 53 16.17 -18.17 -4.38
CA LYS A 53 15.66 -19.46 -3.88
C LYS A 53 14.62 -20.07 -4.81
N GLU A 54 14.03 -19.27 -5.69
CA GLU A 54 12.99 -19.70 -6.62
C GLU A 54 13.57 -20.32 -7.90
N ARG A 55 12.78 -21.20 -8.52
CA ARG A 55 13.18 -21.89 -9.77
C ARG A 55 12.35 -21.47 -10.97
N VAL A 56 11.06 -21.21 -10.77
CA VAL A 56 10.13 -20.81 -11.82
C VAL A 56 9.25 -19.68 -11.31
N VAL A 57 9.36 -18.50 -11.92
CA VAL A 57 8.57 -17.32 -11.52
C VAL A 57 7.91 -16.65 -12.72
N VAL A 58 6.61 -16.40 -12.64
CA VAL A 58 5.86 -15.61 -13.64
C VAL A 58 5.61 -14.22 -13.09
N PHE A 59 6.02 -13.19 -13.83
CA PHE A 59 5.84 -11.79 -13.48
C PHE A 59 4.72 -11.16 -14.30
N VAL A 60 3.74 -10.55 -13.65
CA VAL A 60 2.62 -9.86 -14.32
C VAL A 60 2.58 -8.40 -13.90
N VAL A 61 2.96 -7.48 -14.79
CA VAL A 61 3.29 -6.09 -14.42
C VAL A 61 2.53 -5.10 -15.29
N SER A 62 1.75 -4.23 -14.65
CA SER A 62 1.16 -3.06 -15.34
C SER A 62 2.16 -1.90 -15.46
N THR A 63 1.97 -1.02 -16.45
CA THR A 63 2.69 0.25 -16.55
C THR A 63 1.75 1.40 -16.20
N THR A 64 2.24 2.39 -15.44
CA THR A 64 1.43 3.54 -14.98
C THR A 64 1.97 4.86 -15.51
N GLY A 65 1.09 5.87 -15.59
CA GLY A 65 1.47 7.26 -15.88
C GLY A 65 2.35 7.39 -17.12
N GLN A 66 3.54 7.98 -16.94
CA GLN A 66 4.50 8.21 -18.01
C GLN A 66 5.58 7.10 -18.04
N GLY A 67 5.12 5.84 -18.02
CA GLY A 67 5.96 4.64 -18.06
C GLY A 67 6.55 4.21 -16.72
N ASP A 68 5.96 4.64 -15.62
CA ASP A 68 6.44 4.32 -14.28
C ASP A 68 5.88 2.97 -13.81
N PRO A 69 6.62 2.21 -12.98
CA PRO A 69 6.09 1.01 -12.37
C PRO A 69 4.93 1.35 -11.41
N PRO A 70 3.96 0.45 -11.20
CA PRO A 70 2.88 0.64 -10.24
C PRO A 70 3.43 0.82 -8.82
N ASP A 71 2.64 1.42 -7.93
CA ASP A 71 3.06 1.63 -6.54
C ASP A 71 3.46 0.31 -5.86
N SER A 72 2.72 -0.77 -6.15
CA SER A 72 2.99 -2.14 -5.66
C SER A 72 4.31 -2.75 -6.15
N MET A 73 5.01 -2.15 -7.11
CA MET A 73 6.31 -2.61 -7.59
C MET A 73 7.48 -1.78 -7.07
N LYS A 74 7.25 -0.57 -6.53
CA LYS A 74 8.33 0.42 -6.29
C LYS A 74 9.44 -0.10 -5.38
N VAL A 75 9.10 -0.79 -4.28
CA VAL A 75 10.08 -1.33 -3.32
C VAL A 75 10.87 -2.47 -3.96
N PHE A 76 10.16 -3.44 -4.52
CA PHE A 76 10.74 -4.56 -5.26
C PHE A 76 11.69 -4.11 -6.38
N TRP A 77 11.26 -3.11 -7.17
CA TRP A 77 12.06 -2.54 -8.25
C TRP A 77 13.32 -1.83 -7.76
N ARG A 78 13.22 -1.07 -6.65
CA ARG A 78 14.38 -0.41 -6.04
C ARG A 78 15.42 -1.43 -5.56
N PHE A 79 14.96 -2.55 -4.99
CA PHE A 79 15.83 -3.65 -4.58
C PHE A 79 16.58 -4.24 -5.78
N LEU A 80 15.88 -4.58 -6.87
CA LEU A 80 16.53 -5.15 -8.06
C LEU A 80 17.53 -4.19 -8.72
N LEU A 81 17.39 -2.88 -8.54
CA LEU A 81 18.31 -1.88 -9.08
C LEU A 81 19.57 -1.67 -8.22
N GLN A 82 19.73 -2.37 -7.10
CA GLN A 82 20.93 -2.26 -6.28
C GLN A 82 22.17 -2.78 -7.05
N ARG A 83 23.29 -2.03 -6.96
CA ARG A 83 24.52 -2.31 -7.71
C ARG A 83 25.35 -3.47 -7.17
N ASN A 84 25.09 -3.91 -5.94
CA ASN A 84 25.73 -5.07 -5.32
C ASN A 84 25.19 -6.41 -5.85
N LEU A 85 24.06 -6.39 -6.58
CA LEU A 85 23.52 -7.58 -7.23
C LEU A 85 24.34 -7.87 -8.50
N GLY A 86 25.11 -8.96 -8.47
CA GLY A 86 25.92 -9.43 -9.60
C GLY A 86 25.08 -9.99 -10.75
N ASN A 87 25.73 -10.23 -11.89
CA ASN A 87 25.11 -10.77 -13.11
C ASN A 87 24.75 -12.26 -13.05
N GLN A 88 25.08 -12.94 -11.95
CA GLN A 88 24.71 -14.33 -11.66
C GLN A 88 23.79 -14.44 -10.44
N TRP A 89 23.30 -13.31 -9.92
CA TRP A 89 22.51 -13.30 -8.69
C TRP A 89 21.21 -14.12 -8.80
N LEU A 90 20.64 -14.23 -10.00
CA LEU A 90 19.47 -15.04 -10.32
C LEU A 90 19.82 -16.27 -11.17
N GLU A 91 21.06 -16.76 -11.09
CA GLU A 91 21.44 -17.98 -11.80
C GLU A 91 20.59 -19.17 -11.35
N GLY A 92 19.98 -19.85 -12.34
CA GLY A 92 19.07 -20.98 -12.10
C GLY A 92 17.60 -20.60 -11.94
N LEU A 93 17.26 -19.30 -11.93
CA LEU A 93 15.88 -18.85 -12.03
C LEU A 93 15.42 -18.85 -13.49
N ASN A 94 14.35 -19.59 -13.78
CA ASN A 94 13.62 -19.48 -15.04
C ASN A 94 12.39 -18.59 -14.82
N TYR A 95 12.12 -17.69 -15.76
CA TYR A 95 11.04 -16.72 -15.58
C TYR A 95 10.24 -16.45 -16.84
N ALA A 96 9.03 -15.93 -16.68
CA ALA A 96 8.26 -15.34 -17.78
C ALA A 96 7.71 -13.98 -17.35
N VAL A 97 7.55 -13.03 -18.28
CA VAL A 97 7.00 -11.69 -17.99
C VAL A 97 5.80 -11.43 -18.89
N PHE A 98 4.67 -11.05 -18.32
CA PHE A 98 3.55 -10.47 -19.03
C PHE A 98 3.36 -9.00 -18.61
N GLY A 99 3.44 -8.10 -19.58
CA GLY A 99 3.20 -6.68 -19.39
C GLY A 99 1.77 -6.29 -19.72
N LEU A 100 1.16 -5.44 -18.89
CA LEU A 100 -0.08 -4.74 -19.22
C LEU A 100 0.25 -3.27 -19.49
N GLY A 101 -0.03 -2.82 -20.71
CA GLY A 101 0.21 -1.44 -21.14
C GLY A 101 -0.84 -0.99 -22.15
N ASP A 102 -0.66 0.23 -22.65
CA ASP A 102 -1.55 0.86 -23.61
C ASP A 102 -0.67 1.48 -24.71
N SER A 103 -0.83 1.04 -25.95
CA SER A 103 -0.01 1.51 -27.09
C SER A 103 -0.30 2.96 -27.49
N GLY A 104 -1.39 3.56 -27.00
CA GLY A 104 -1.65 4.99 -27.07
C GLY A 104 -0.68 5.84 -26.24
N TYR A 105 0.08 5.23 -25.32
CA TYR A 105 1.12 5.91 -24.54
C TYR A 105 2.51 5.67 -25.13
N GLN A 106 3.33 6.73 -25.20
CA GLN A 106 4.69 6.68 -25.73
C GLN A 106 5.56 5.60 -25.06
N LYS A 107 5.36 5.37 -23.75
CA LYS A 107 6.09 4.38 -22.95
C LYS A 107 5.27 3.10 -22.77
N TYR A 108 4.80 2.55 -23.89
CA TYR A 108 4.05 1.30 -23.94
C TYR A 108 4.80 0.13 -23.25
N ASN A 109 4.16 -0.47 -22.24
CA ASN A 109 4.68 -1.62 -21.46
C ASN A 109 6.07 -1.42 -20.83
N PHE A 110 6.43 -0.17 -20.51
CA PHE A 110 7.80 0.17 -20.12
C PHE A 110 8.26 -0.48 -18.82
N ALA A 111 7.36 -0.67 -17.84
CA ALA A 111 7.70 -1.32 -16.57
C ALA A 111 8.08 -2.81 -16.79
N ALA A 112 7.26 -3.56 -17.53
CA ALA A 112 7.52 -4.95 -17.87
C ALA A 112 8.79 -5.12 -18.73
N LYS A 113 8.99 -4.24 -19.73
CA LYS A 113 10.21 -4.23 -20.56
C LYS A 113 11.48 -3.98 -19.75
N LYS A 114 11.42 -3.09 -18.75
CA LYS A 114 12.55 -2.83 -17.84
C LYS A 114 12.81 -4.00 -16.91
N LEU A 115 11.75 -4.60 -16.36
CA LEU A 115 11.87 -5.77 -15.49
C LEU A 115 12.52 -6.93 -16.22
N ASP A 116 12.01 -7.29 -17.40
CA ASP A 116 12.55 -8.35 -18.25
C ASP A 116 14.05 -8.18 -18.50
N ARG A 117 14.47 -6.99 -18.96
CA ARG A 117 15.90 -6.68 -19.16
C ARG A 117 16.71 -6.85 -17.88
N ARG A 118 16.21 -6.34 -16.75
CA ARG A 118 16.94 -6.42 -15.48
C ARG A 118 17.06 -7.84 -14.96
N LEU A 119 16.07 -8.70 -15.17
CA LEU A 119 16.13 -10.11 -14.80
C LEU A 119 17.21 -10.85 -15.60
N VAL A 120 17.29 -10.59 -16.92
CA VAL A 120 18.37 -11.12 -17.77
C VAL A 120 19.73 -10.61 -17.31
N ASP A 121 19.87 -9.31 -17.03
CA ASP A 121 21.13 -8.71 -16.55
C ASP A 121 21.61 -9.33 -15.22
N LEU A 122 20.70 -9.89 -14.42
CA LEU A 122 20.96 -10.55 -13.15
C LEU A 122 21.18 -12.07 -13.27
N GLY A 123 21.08 -12.64 -14.48
CA GLY A 123 21.39 -14.05 -14.77
C GLY A 123 20.18 -14.98 -14.85
N ALA A 124 18.96 -14.46 -14.77
CA ALA A 124 17.75 -15.26 -14.93
C ALA A 124 17.51 -15.62 -16.41
N LYS A 125 16.87 -16.76 -16.66
CA LYS A 125 16.59 -17.28 -18.01
C LYS A 125 15.11 -17.14 -18.38
N PRO A 126 14.76 -16.47 -19.50
CA PRO A 126 13.37 -16.40 -19.94
C PRO A 126 12.89 -17.76 -20.46
N ILE A 127 11.70 -18.16 -20.06
CA ILE A 127 11.00 -19.39 -20.49
C ILE A 127 10.40 -19.18 -21.87
N ILE A 128 9.76 -18.03 -22.06
CA ILE A 128 9.18 -17.56 -23.32
C ILE A 128 9.44 -16.07 -23.49
N GLU A 129 9.21 -15.54 -24.69
CA GLU A 129 9.25 -14.10 -24.91
C GLU A 129 8.21 -13.37 -24.03
N LYS A 130 8.58 -12.18 -23.54
CA LYS A 130 7.68 -11.32 -22.77
C LYS A 130 6.39 -11.03 -23.55
N GLY A 131 5.25 -11.20 -22.89
CA GLY A 131 3.96 -10.80 -23.44
C GLY A 131 3.76 -9.30 -23.27
N LEU A 132 3.18 -8.65 -24.28
CA LEU A 132 2.88 -7.22 -24.28
C LEU A 132 1.39 -7.04 -24.53
N GLY A 133 0.61 -7.04 -23.44
CA GLY A 133 -0.81 -6.73 -23.46
C GLY A 133 -1.05 -5.27 -23.78
N ASP A 134 -2.00 -5.03 -24.69
CA ASP A 134 -2.37 -3.70 -25.18
C ASP A 134 -3.82 -3.37 -24.82
N ASP A 135 -4.02 -2.31 -24.05
CA ASP A 135 -5.35 -1.80 -23.73
C ASP A 135 -6.13 -1.31 -24.94
N GLN A 136 -5.45 -0.91 -26.02
CA GLN A 136 -6.06 -0.44 -27.27
C GLN A 136 -6.55 -1.58 -28.17
N HIS A 137 -6.19 -2.83 -27.89
CA HIS A 137 -6.65 -3.97 -28.66
C HIS A 137 -8.16 -4.19 -28.42
N PRO A 138 -8.95 -4.64 -29.42
CA PRO A 138 -10.39 -4.88 -29.24
C PRO A 138 -10.69 -5.82 -28.06
N SER A 139 -9.92 -6.90 -27.92
CA SER A 139 -9.95 -7.83 -26.78
C SER A 139 -9.15 -7.37 -25.55
N GLY A 140 -8.76 -6.10 -25.50
CA GLY A 140 -7.87 -5.55 -24.47
C GLY A 140 -6.55 -6.31 -24.35
N TYR A 141 -5.98 -6.30 -23.14
CA TYR A 141 -4.75 -7.05 -22.85
C TYR A 141 -4.93 -8.57 -23.04
N GLU A 142 -6.16 -9.09 -23.03
CA GLU A 142 -6.43 -10.53 -23.22
C GLU A 142 -6.09 -11.00 -24.63
N GLY A 143 -6.20 -10.13 -25.64
CA GLY A 143 -5.79 -10.44 -27.01
C GLY A 143 -4.33 -10.87 -27.13
N ALA A 144 -3.46 -10.35 -26.25
CA ALA A 144 -2.08 -10.82 -26.13
C ALA A 144 -1.89 -11.87 -25.03
N LEU A 145 -2.69 -11.84 -23.95
CA LEU A 145 -2.57 -12.77 -22.83
C LEU A 145 -2.92 -14.19 -23.23
N ASP A 146 -4.00 -14.42 -23.97
CA ASP A 146 -4.48 -15.74 -24.36
C ASP A 146 -3.43 -16.53 -25.17
N PRO A 147 -2.90 -16.01 -26.30
CA PRO A 147 -1.85 -16.71 -27.04
C PRO A 147 -0.56 -16.84 -26.23
N TRP A 148 -0.27 -15.88 -25.35
CA TRP A 148 0.90 -15.92 -24.48
C TRP A 148 0.80 -17.02 -23.40
N LEU A 149 -0.36 -17.19 -22.76
CA LEU A 149 -0.63 -18.26 -21.80
C LEU A 149 -0.50 -19.64 -22.45
N LEU A 150 -1.07 -19.82 -23.65
CA LEU A 150 -0.91 -21.08 -24.40
C LEU A 150 0.56 -21.40 -24.68
N SER A 151 1.37 -20.40 -25.05
CA SER A 151 2.81 -20.56 -25.25
C SER A 151 3.53 -20.90 -23.94
N LEU A 152 3.17 -20.21 -22.85
CA LEU A 152 3.71 -20.43 -21.52
C LEU A 152 3.48 -21.86 -21.05
N TRP A 153 2.24 -22.35 -21.13
CA TRP A 153 1.88 -23.68 -20.65
C TRP A 153 2.53 -24.81 -21.44
N ARG A 154 2.59 -24.67 -22.77
CA ARG A 154 3.30 -25.65 -23.62
C ARG A 154 4.79 -25.71 -23.27
N THR A 155 5.43 -24.55 -23.13
CA THR A 155 6.87 -24.49 -22.84
C THR A 155 7.19 -24.91 -21.42
N LEU A 156 6.38 -24.51 -20.43
CA LEU A 156 6.52 -24.96 -19.04
C LEU A 156 6.34 -26.46 -18.90
N ASN A 157 5.36 -27.06 -19.56
CA ASN A 157 5.16 -28.50 -19.54
C ASN A 157 6.33 -29.25 -20.22
N GLN A 158 6.96 -28.68 -21.25
CA GLN A 158 8.15 -29.25 -21.89
C GLN A 158 9.40 -29.20 -21.01
N ILE A 159 9.64 -28.08 -20.32
CA ILE A 159 10.82 -27.89 -19.46
C ILE A 159 10.62 -28.58 -18.10
N TYR A 160 9.40 -28.52 -17.57
CA TYR A 160 9.03 -29.01 -16.25
C TYR A 160 7.68 -29.76 -16.28
N PRO A 161 7.63 -31.01 -16.78
CA PRO A 161 6.41 -31.80 -16.83
C PRO A 161 5.75 -31.97 -15.46
N SER A 162 6.55 -32.00 -14.39
CA SER A 162 6.09 -32.09 -13.00
C SER A 162 5.36 -30.86 -12.47
N ILE A 163 5.49 -29.68 -13.11
CA ILE A 163 4.70 -28.49 -12.77
C ILE A 163 3.31 -28.57 -13.39
N LEU A 164 3.16 -29.12 -14.60
CA LEU A 164 1.87 -29.16 -15.31
C LEU A 164 1.53 -30.57 -15.82
N PRO A 165 1.35 -31.58 -14.94
CA PRO A 165 1.11 -32.96 -15.36
C PRO A 165 -0.22 -33.16 -16.11
N ARG A 166 -1.18 -32.24 -15.97
CA ARG A 166 -2.51 -32.24 -16.60
C ARG A 166 -2.72 -31.06 -17.54
N MET A 167 -1.69 -30.70 -18.33
CA MET A 167 -1.76 -29.57 -19.27
C MET A 167 -2.94 -29.65 -20.26
N SER A 168 -3.41 -30.86 -20.61
CA SER A 168 -4.62 -31.09 -21.41
C SER A 168 -5.87 -30.39 -20.85
N ASP A 169 -5.98 -30.31 -19.52
CA ASP A 169 -7.16 -29.76 -18.84
C ASP A 169 -7.23 -28.23 -19.01
N ILE A 170 -6.08 -27.58 -19.22
CA ILE A 170 -5.99 -26.16 -19.57
C ILE A 170 -6.46 -25.91 -21.01
N LEU A 171 -6.21 -26.86 -21.93
CA LEU A 171 -6.43 -26.70 -23.36
C LEU A 171 -7.87 -27.01 -23.82
N HIS A 172 -8.73 -27.56 -22.95
CA HIS A 172 -10.11 -27.92 -23.25
C HIS A 172 -11.11 -27.09 -22.42
N PRO A 173 -11.57 -25.91 -22.92
CA PRO A 173 -12.40 -24.96 -22.17
C PRO A 173 -13.82 -25.46 -21.84
N GLU A 174 -14.28 -26.53 -22.47
CA GLU A 174 -15.65 -27.08 -22.30
C GLU A 174 -15.88 -27.73 -20.93
N MET A 175 -14.81 -27.95 -20.15
CA MET A 175 -14.89 -28.41 -18.75
C MET A 175 -15.05 -27.27 -17.72
N ARG A 176 -15.32 -26.02 -18.15
CA ARG A 176 -15.63 -24.88 -17.25
C ARG A 176 -17.01 -25.03 -16.58
N THR A 177 -17.17 -26.07 -15.77
CA THR A 177 -18.15 -26.05 -14.67
C THR A 177 -17.62 -25.08 -13.61
N LEU A 178 -18.53 -24.47 -12.86
CA LEU A 178 -18.20 -23.56 -11.75
C LEU A 178 -17.32 -24.32 -10.76
N GLU A 179 -15.99 -24.24 -10.91
CA GLU A 179 -15.09 -24.92 -10.00
C GLU A 179 -15.37 -24.42 -8.59
N ASN A 180 -15.32 -25.33 -7.62
CA ASN A 180 -15.51 -24.97 -6.23
C ASN A 180 -14.56 -23.84 -5.84
N SER A 181 -15.02 -22.92 -4.99
CA SER A 181 -14.16 -21.92 -4.36
C SER A 181 -12.90 -22.57 -3.78
N LYS A 182 -11.75 -21.89 -3.89
CA LYS A 182 -10.47 -22.36 -3.33
C LYS A 182 -10.53 -22.54 -1.81
N PHE A 183 -11.51 -21.89 -1.19
CA PHE A 183 -11.74 -21.88 0.24
C PHE A 183 -13.11 -22.46 0.56
N GLN A 184 -13.20 -23.08 1.72
CA GLN A 184 -14.44 -23.53 2.31
C GLN A 184 -14.68 -22.79 3.62
N VAL A 185 -15.94 -22.40 3.84
CA VAL A 185 -16.39 -21.82 5.11
C VAL A 185 -17.05 -22.95 5.89
N ILE A 186 -16.49 -23.24 7.07
CA ILE A 186 -17.05 -24.24 7.98
C ILE A 186 -17.84 -23.48 9.03
N TYR A 187 -19.13 -23.79 9.12
CA TYR A 187 -20.05 -23.23 10.11
C TYR A 187 -20.06 -24.13 11.35
N HIS A 188 -20.01 -23.52 12.53
CA HIS A 188 -19.97 -24.20 13.82
C HIS A 188 -21.31 -24.00 14.56
N SER A 189 -21.77 -25.05 15.27
CA SER A 189 -22.98 -24.97 16.11
C SER A 189 -22.77 -24.04 17.30
N ALA A 190 -23.82 -23.35 17.75
CA ALA A 190 -23.78 -22.40 18.87
C ALA A 190 -23.27 -23.03 20.18
N ASP A 191 -23.42 -24.35 20.36
CA ASP A 191 -23.01 -25.06 21.58
C ASP A 191 -21.49 -25.20 21.75
N SER A 192 -20.70 -25.02 20.69
CA SER A 192 -19.23 -25.12 20.76
C SER A 192 -18.52 -23.79 21.08
N VAL A 193 -19.27 -22.69 21.25
CA VAL A 193 -18.71 -21.33 21.34
C VAL A 193 -19.27 -20.58 22.56
N GLN A 194 -18.89 -21.01 23.76
CA GLN A 194 -19.24 -20.32 25.01
C GLN A 194 -18.40 -19.08 25.35
N GLN A 195 -17.61 -18.51 24.43
CA GLN A 195 -16.65 -17.44 24.80
C GLN A 195 -16.82 -16.07 24.11
N ASP A 196 -17.53 -15.91 22.99
CA ASP A 196 -17.44 -14.65 22.22
C ASP A 196 -18.24 -13.46 22.79
N SER A 197 -19.17 -13.65 23.74
CA SER A 197 -19.91 -12.53 24.34
C SER A 197 -19.05 -11.63 25.23
N ASP A 198 -17.93 -12.14 25.77
CA ASP A 198 -16.99 -11.41 26.64
C ASP A 198 -15.67 -11.02 25.94
N MET A 199 -15.47 -11.41 24.67
CA MET A 199 -14.16 -11.25 24.00
C MET A 199 -13.84 -9.84 23.51
N SER A 200 -14.81 -8.92 23.48
CA SER A 200 -14.58 -7.52 23.11
C SER A 200 -14.37 -6.58 24.31
N GLU A 201 -14.63 -7.04 25.54
CA GLU A 201 -14.54 -6.18 26.73
C GLU A 201 -13.08 -6.03 27.23
N HIS A 202 -12.23 -7.03 26.96
CA HIS A 202 -10.82 -7.01 27.33
C HIS A 202 -9.90 -6.74 26.13
N PRO A 203 -8.95 -5.78 26.23
CA PRO A 203 -8.03 -5.43 25.14
C PRO A 203 -7.25 -6.64 24.56
N GLU A 204 -6.80 -7.57 25.40
CA GLU A 204 -6.07 -8.76 24.94
C GLU A 204 -6.91 -9.71 24.08
N ASN A 205 -8.20 -9.84 24.40
CA ASN A 205 -9.12 -10.66 23.64
C ASN A 205 -9.43 -10.04 22.27
N PHE A 206 -9.49 -8.70 22.21
CA PHE A 206 -9.64 -7.98 20.95
C PHE A 206 -8.42 -8.14 20.02
N VAL A 207 -7.19 -8.09 20.57
CA VAL A 207 -5.97 -8.40 19.81
C VAL A 207 -6.03 -9.80 19.19
N LYS A 208 -6.41 -10.81 19.99
CA LYS A 208 -6.55 -12.20 19.53
C LYS A 208 -7.64 -12.34 18.47
N LEU A 209 -8.75 -11.61 18.61
CA LEU A 209 -9.84 -11.62 17.62
C LEU A 209 -9.37 -11.07 16.27
N ILE A 210 -8.63 -9.95 16.28
CA ILE A 210 -8.04 -9.36 15.07
C ILE A 210 -7.08 -10.33 14.40
N GLU A 211 -6.14 -10.89 15.17
CA GLU A 211 -5.17 -11.87 14.69
C GLU A 211 -5.88 -13.07 14.04
N ARG A 212 -6.87 -13.67 14.72
CA ARG A 212 -7.66 -14.80 14.20
C ARG A 212 -8.39 -14.44 12.91
N ALA A 213 -9.13 -13.33 12.90
CA ALA A 213 -9.90 -12.90 11.73
C ALA A 213 -9.01 -12.71 10.51
N ARG A 214 -7.83 -12.13 10.71
CA ARG A 214 -6.89 -11.80 9.63
C ARG A 214 -6.12 -13.01 9.14
N LEU A 215 -5.70 -13.93 10.02
CA LEU A 215 -5.09 -15.21 9.64
C LEU A 215 -6.05 -16.13 8.85
N MET A 216 -7.35 -16.05 9.12
CA MET A 216 -8.37 -16.77 8.34
C MET A 216 -8.57 -16.21 6.94
N SER A 217 -8.16 -14.97 6.67
CA SER A 217 -8.33 -14.36 5.35
C SER A 217 -7.28 -14.90 4.39
N PRO A 218 -7.68 -15.55 3.29
CA PRO A 218 -6.72 -16.07 2.32
C PRO A 218 -5.82 -15.00 1.71
N ALA A 219 -6.36 -13.79 1.56
CA ALA A 219 -5.64 -12.67 0.99
C ALA A 219 -4.61 -12.04 1.96
N LEU A 220 -4.52 -12.53 3.21
CA LEU A 220 -3.61 -12.04 4.26
C LEU A 220 -2.63 -13.10 4.79
N GLN A 221 -2.74 -14.38 4.39
CA GLN A 221 -1.93 -15.50 4.89
C GLN A 221 -0.42 -15.41 4.62
N CYS A 222 0.06 -14.45 3.81
CA CYS A 222 1.47 -14.29 3.45
C CYS A 222 2.23 -13.26 4.31
N HIS A 223 1.68 -12.83 5.46
CA HIS A 223 2.26 -11.79 6.30
C HIS A 223 2.75 -12.33 7.64
N ASP A 224 3.99 -11.99 8.01
CA ASP A 224 4.66 -12.50 9.21
C ASP A 224 4.08 -11.94 10.54
N GLU A 225 3.28 -10.87 10.56
CA GLU A 225 2.69 -10.31 11.79
C GLU A 225 1.30 -9.66 11.58
N GLU A 226 0.23 -10.46 11.66
CA GLU A 226 -1.17 -9.97 11.66
C GLU A 226 -1.67 -9.56 13.06
N LYS A 227 -0.88 -9.81 14.09
CA LYS A 227 -1.16 -9.40 15.47
C LYS A 227 -0.77 -7.93 15.68
N PRO A 228 -1.68 -7.06 16.15
CA PRO A 228 -1.33 -5.68 16.52
C PRO A 228 -0.17 -5.62 17.53
N HIS A 229 0.78 -4.71 17.32
CA HIS A 229 1.83 -4.41 18.30
C HIS A 229 1.25 -3.71 19.53
N HIS A 230 0.30 -2.79 19.29
CA HIS A 230 -0.33 -1.99 20.33
C HIS A 230 -1.83 -1.79 20.07
N LEU A 231 -2.58 -1.65 21.16
CA LEU A 231 -3.91 -1.03 21.16
C LEU A 231 -3.77 0.36 21.75
N LEU A 232 -3.80 1.38 20.90
CA LEU A 232 -3.58 2.76 21.32
C LEU A 232 -4.91 3.47 21.57
N ARG A 233 -5.04 4.13 22.71
CA ARG A 233 -6.21 4.94 23.04
C ARG A 233 -6.11 6.31 22.38
N MET A 234 -7.15 6.74 21.67
CA MET A 234 -7.22 8.11 21.17
C MET A 234 -7.51 9.08 22.34
N VAL A 235 -6.60 10.00 22.59
CA VAL A 235 -6.73 11.02 23.66
C VAL A 235 -7.02 12.41 23.11
N THR A 236 -6.57 12.70 21.88
CA THR A 236 -6.82 13.97 21.21
C THR A 236 -7.27 13.75 19.77
N ASN A 237 -8.30 14.47 19.36
CA ASN A 237 -8.80 14.60 17.99
C ASN A 237 -9.03 16.09 17.71
N LYS A 238 -8.04 16.77 17.14
CA LYS A 238 -8.06 18.23 16.97
C LYS A 238 -7.94 18.62 15.50
N ARG A 239 -8.89 19.41 15.00
CA ARG A 239 -8.76 20.02 13.66
C ARG A 239 -7.69 21.12 13.68
N LEU A 240 -6.80 21.09 12.69
CA LEU A 240 -5.70 22.05 12.49
C LEU A 240 -6.02 23.14 11.46
N THR A 241 -6.95 22.89 10.56
CA THR A 241 -7.42 23.89 9.57
C THR A 241 -8.60 24.69 10.13
N LYS A 242 -8.83 25.91 9.59
CA LYS A 242 -10.05 26.67 9.93
C LYS A 242 -11.32 25.90 9.52
N GLU A 243 -12.40 26.05 10.28
CA GLU A 243 -13.65 25.31 10.04
C GLU A 243 -14.24 25.54 8.65
N ALA A 244 -14.21 26.80 8.18
CA ALA A 244 -14.71 27.21 6.87
C ALA A 244 -13.83 26.75 5.69
N TYR A 245 -12.66 26.15 5.95
CA TYR A 245 -11.75 25.69 4.90
C TYR A 245 -12.19 24.34 4.30
N ASP A 246 -11.97 24.16 2.99
CA ASP A 246 -12.41 22.99 2.22
C ASP A 246 -11.75 21.68 2.64
N ARG A 247 -10.54 21.75 3.20
CA ARG A 247 -9.81 20.59 3.68
C ARG A 247 -9.84 20.52 5.20
N ASP A 248 -10.20 19.35 5.72
CA ASP A 248 -10.04 19.02 7.14
C ASP A 248 -8.70 18.30 7.31
N VAL A 249 -7.78 18.89 8.08
CA VAL A 249 -6.54 18.23 8.51
C VAL A 249 -6.57 18.17 10.02
N ARG A 250 -6.32 17.00 10.59
CA ARG A 250 -6.39 16.76 12.03
C ARG A 250 -5.08 16.31 12.63
N HIS A 251 -4.89 16.69 13.88
CA HIS A 251 -3.90 16.19 14.81
C HIS A 251 -4.57 15.17 15.71
N PHE A 252 -4.01 13.97 15.73
CA PHE A 252 -4.43 12.90 16.62
C PHE A 252 -3.31 12.57 17.60
N GLU A 253 -3.64 12.35 18.86
CA GLU A 253 -2.72 11.83 19.87
C GLU A 253 -3.24 10.48 20.34
N LEU A 254 -2.36 9.48 20.26
CA LEU A 254 -2.64 8.10 20.59
C LEU A 254 -1.72 7.66 21.72
N GLU A 255 -2.29 7.14 22.80
CA GLU A 255 -1.57 6.78 24.03
C GLU A 255 -1.65 5.28 24.29
N SER A 256 -0.54 4.67 24.71
CA SER A 256 -0.53 3.28 25.15
C SER A 256 -1.02 3.15 26.60
N LEU A 257 -1.89 2.18 26.86
CA LEU A 257 -2.49 1.95 28.19
C LEU A 257 -1.60 1.15 29.14
N SER A 258 -0.64 0.37 28.62
CA SER A 258 0.06 -0.66 29.41
C SER A 258 1.58 -0.69 29.23
N SER A 259 2.13 -0.07 28.18
CA SER A 259 3.57 -0.15 27.89
C SER A 259 4.13 1.11 27.23
N VAL A 260 5.44 1.32 27.40
CA VAL A 260 6.19 2.27 26.58
C VAL A 260 6.12 1.85 25.12
N ILE A 261 5.89 2.82 24.24
CA ILE A 261 5.87 2.60 22.80
C ILE A 261 7.30 2.74 22.29
N ASP A 262 7.87 1.65 21.76
CA ASP A 262 9.20 1.68 21.17
C ASP A 262 9.11 2.14 19.70
N PHE A 263 9.54 3.37 19.45
CA PHE A 263 9.65 3.93 18.10
C PHE A 263 10.72 5.02 18.06
N GLN A 264 11.15 5.37 16.85
CA GLN A 264 12.06 6.48 16.60
C GLN A 264 11.42 7.51 15.66
N VAL A 265 11.96 8.73 15.67
CA VAL A 265 11.51 9.74 14.72
C VAL A 265 11.75 9.28 13.29
N GLY A 266 10.72 9.40 12.45
CA GLY A 266 10.75 8.92 11.07
C GLY A 266 10.15 7.53 10.89
N ASP A 267 9.79 6.83 11.97
CA ASP A 267 8.96 5.63 11.91
C ASP A 267 7.52 5.94 11.50
N VAL A 268 6.80 4.89 11.09
CA VAL A 268 5.45 4.94 10.54
C VAL A 268 4.53 4.11 11.43
N LEU A 269 3.34 4.66 11.72
CA LEU A 269 2.27 3.94 12.40
C LEU A 269 1.26 3.43 11.35
N GLU A 270 1.06 2.12 11.31
CA GLU A 270 -0.04 1.50 10.57
C GLU A 270 -1.23 1.29 11.48
N ILE A 271 -2.41 1.69 11.01
CA ILE A 271 -3.68 1.57 11.72
C ILE A 271 -4.63 0.65 10.95
N LEU A 272 -5.27 -0.28 11.63
CA LEU A 272 -6.40 -1.03 11.07
C LEU A 272 -7.70 -0.22 11.28
N PRO A 273 -8.36 0.27 10.22
CA PRO A 273 -9.55 1.07 10.38
C PRO A 273 -10.78 0.22 10.74
N GLY A 274 -11.67 0.78 11.55
CA GLY A 274 -13.02 0.23 11.75
C GLY A 274 -13.93 0.54 10.56
N GLN A 275 -14.76 -0.44 10.20
CA GLN A 275 -15.81 -0.27 9.20
C GLN A 275 -17.09 0.24 9.86
N ASN A 276 -17.94 0.94 9.08
CA ASN A 276 -19.23 1.40 9.58
C ASN A 276 -20.13 0.19 9.88
N PRO A 277 -20.59 -0.01 11.13
CA PRO A 277 -21.41 -1.16 11.51
C PRO A 277 -22.67 -1.31 10.63
N SER A 278 -23.33 -0.21 10.28
CA SER A 278 -24.52 -0.23 9.43
C SER A 278 -24.24 -0.75 8.01
N VAL A 279 -23.04 -0.52 7.49
CA VAL A 279 -22.61 -1.04 6.17
C VAL A 279 -22.31 -2.54 6.26
N VAL A 280 -21.68 -2.99 7.35
CA VAL A 280 -21.48 -4.42 7.62
C VAL A 280 -22.82 -5.13 7.73
N ASP A 281 -23.76 -4.60 8.52
CA ASP A 281 -25.09 -5.18 8.70
C ASP A 281 -25.91 -5.17 7.39
N ALA A 282 -25.75 -4.16 6.54
CA ALA A 282 -26.37 -4.14 5.21
C ALA A 282 -25.79 -5.22 4.30
N PHE A 283 -24.47 -5.41 4.29
CA PHE A 283 -23.80 -6.47 3.52
C PHE A 283 -24.22 -7.87 3.97
N LEU A 284 -24.25 -8.14 5.27
CA LEU A 284 -24.67 -9.42 5.83
C LEU A 284 -26.11 -9.75 5.46
N ARG A 285 -27.02 -8.77 5.59
CA ARG A 285 -28.42 -8.91 5.16
C ARG A 285 -28.53 -9.16 3.65
N ARG A 286 -27.77 -8.42 2.83
CA ARG A 286 -27.79 -8.60 1.36
C ARG A 286 -27.31 -9.99 0.94
N CYS A 287 -26.40 -10.59 1.69
CA CYS A 287 -25.88 -11.93 1.43
C CYS A 287 -26.69 -13.04 2.12
N ASN A 288 -27.75 -12.70 2.87
CA ASN A 288 -28.55 -13.63 3.67
C ASN A 288 -27.68 -14.46 4.65
N LEU A 289 -26.75 -13.79 5.34
CA LEU A 289 -25.84 -14.40 6.30
C LEU A 289 -26.27 -14.06 7.73
N ASP A 290 -26.18 -15.05 8.62
CA ASP A 290 -26.38 -14.85 10.05
C ASP A 290 -25.13 -14.20 10.67
N PRO A 291 -25.21 -12.97 11.24
CA PRO A 291 -24.08 -12.29 11.84
C PRO A 291 -23.48 -13.02 13.06
N ASP A 292 -24.28 -13.81 13.76
CA ASP A 292 -23.88 -14.46 15.02
C ASP A 292 -23.38 -15.90 14.83
N CYS A 293 -23.48 -16.45 13.61
CA CYS A 293 -22.92 -17.76 13.32
C CYS A 293 -21.38 -17.74 13.44
N CYS A 294 -20.81 -18.82 13.97
CA CYS A 294 -19.38 -18.95 14.14
C CYS A 294 -18.78 -19.70 12.95
N ILE A 295 -17.70 -19.17 12.39
CA ILE A 295 -17.08 -19.68 11.18
C ILE A 295 -15.58 -19.92 11.36
N THR A 296 -15.07 -20.86 10.57
CA THR A 296 -13.64 -20.97 10.25
C THR A 296 -13.46 -21.08 8.74
N ILE A 297 -12.43 -20.44 8.21
CA ILE A 297 -12.12 -20.48 6.78
C ILE A 297 -10.88 -21.33 6.58
N GLN A 298 -10.96 -22.28 5.65
CA GLN A 298 -9.86 -23.18 5.33
C GLN A 298 -9.70 -23.27 3.81
N ARG A 299 -8.47 -23.49 3.34
CA ARG A 299 -8.23 -23.86 1.94
C ARG A 299 -8.85 -25.23 1.71
N ARG A 300 -9.60 -25.39 0.61
CA ARG A 300 -10.12 -26.69 0.20
C ARG A 300 -8.93 -27.56 -0.18
N ALA A 301 -8.74 -28.67 0.53
CA ALA A 301 -7.68 -29.63 0.22
C ALA A 301 -7.86 -30.12 -1.22
N THR A 302 -6.80 -30.05 -2.02
CA THR A 302 -6.72 -30.89 -3.22
C THR A 302 -6.55 -32.34 -2.75
N GLU A 303 -7.06 -33.33 -3.49
CA GLU A 303 -7.13 -34.75 -3.10
C GLU A 303 -5.80 -35.42 -2.65
N LYS A 304 -4.68 -34.70 -2.59
CA LYS A 304 -3.36 -35.19 -2.14
C LYS A 304 -2.66 -34.37 -1.05
N GLU A 305 -3.29 -33.36 -0.44
CA GLU A 305 -2.75 -32.64 0.74
C GLU A 305 -3.17 -33.27 2.09
N SER A 306 -3.37 -34.59 2.13
CA SER A 306 -3.58 -35.33 3.38
C SER A 306 -2.26 -35.76 4.02
N LEU A 307 -1.31 -34.85 4.21
CA LEU A 307 -0.06 -35.12 4.92
C LEU A 307 0.40 -33.85 5.67
N ASP A 308 -0.32 -33.49 6.73
CA ASP A 308 0.20 -33.22 8.08
C ASP A 308 -0.82 -32.39 8.90
N PRO A 309 -1.55 -32.99 9.87
CA PRO A 309 -2.52 -32.26 10.69
C PRO A 309 -1.90 -31.14 11.54
N SER A 310 -0.57 -31.09 11.69
CA SER A 310 0.14 -30.06 12.46
C SER A 310 0.36 -28.73 11.73
N GLN A 311 0.17 -28.64 10.40
CA GLN A 311 0.33 -27.36 9.68
C GLN A 311 -0.96 -26.52 9.61
N ASN A 312 -2.12 -27.14 9.82
CA ASN A 312 -3.35 -26.39 10.08
C ASN A 312 -3.35 -26.02 11.56
N GLY A 313 -2.67 -24.92 11.91
CA GLY A 313 -2.75 -24.34 13.25
C GLY A 313 -4.22 -24.29 13.70
N VAL A 314 -4.49 -24.60 14.96
CA VAL A 314 -5.86 -24.67 15.50
C VAL A 314 -6.56 -23.32 15.29
N VAL A 315 -7.33 -23.20 14.21
CA VAL A 315 -8.10 -21.99 13.91
C VAL A 315 -9.35 -22.04 14.76
N HIS A 316 -9.39 -21.20 15.79
CA HIS A 316 -10.59 -21.06 16.61
C HIS A 316 -11.69 -20.34 15.83
N PRO A 317 -12.94 -20.84 15.87
CA PRO A 317 -14.08 -20.16 15.26
C PRO A 317 -14.23 -18.74 15.81
N ILE A 318 -14.66 -17.82 14.95
CA ILE A 318 -15.10 -16.47 15.35
C ILE A 318 -16.46 -16.17 14.73
N LYS A 319 -17.19 -15.22 15.30
CA LYS A 319 -18.42 -14.72 14.67
C LYS A 319 -18.16 -14.22 13.24
N LEU A 320 -19.07 -14.58 12.33
CA LEU A 320 -19.03 -14.17 10.93
C LEU A 320 -18.96 -12.64 10.78
N ARG A 321 -19.71 -11.90 11.61
CA ARG A 321 -19.65 -10.43 11.61
C ARG A 321 -18.25 -9.88 11.92
N SER A 322 -17.52 -10.52 12.82
CA SER A 322 -16.16 -10.11 13.21
C SER A 322 -15.18 -10.36 12.08
N PHE A 323 -15.32 -11.49 11.37
CA PHE A 323 -14.54 -11.77 10.17
C PHE A 323 -14.76 -10.70 9.09
N VAL A 324 -16.02 -10.42 8.73
CA VAL A 324 -16.34 -9.39 7.72
C VAL A 324 -15.81 -8.02 8.13
N ALA A 325 -16.00 -7.62 9.39
CA ALA A 325 -15.58 -6.30 9.87
C ALA A 325 -14.05 -6.11 9.91
N LEU A 326 -13.28 -7.16 10.21
CA LEU A 326 -11.83 -7.06 10.48
C LEU A 326 -10.95 -7.55 9.33
N ALA A 327 -11.50 -8.31 8.38
CA ALA A 327 -10.74 -8.97 7.32
C ALA A 327 -11.17 -8.60 5.89
N MET A 328 -12.42 -8.21 5.66
CA MET A 328 -12.96 -7.93 4.31
C MET A 328 -13.24 -6.44 4.11
N ASP A 329 -12.72 -5.84 3.03
CA ASP A 329 -12.98 -4.44 2.68
C ASP A 329 -14.23 -4.33 1.79
N ILE A 330 -15.41 -4.41 2.41
CA ILE A 330 -16.71 -4.37 1.71
C ILE A 330 -17.04 -2.97 1.16
N ALA A 331 -16.35 -1.93 1.65
CA ALA A 331 -16.49 -0.55 1.21
C ALA A 331 -15.52 -0.16 0.08
N SER A 332 -14.64 -1.08 -0.34
CA SER A 332 -13.70 -0.85 -1.44
C SER A 332 -14.27 -1.23 -2.80
N ALA A 333 -13.56 -0.77 -3.85
CA ALA A 333 -13.95 -1.02 -5.23
C ALA A 333 -14.13 -2.51 -5.51
N SER A 334 -15.30 -2.84 -6.04
CA SER A 334 -15.77 -4.20 -6.24
C SER A 334 -14.89 -5.03 -7.19
N PRO A 335 -14.75 -6.35 -6.97
CA PRO A 335 -14.19 -7.31 -7.94
C PRO A 335 -14.93 -7.29 -9.29
N ARG A 336 -14.32 -7.89 -10.31
CA ARG A 336 -14.78 -7.80 -11.71
C ARG A 336 -15.71 -8.92 -12.15
N ARG A 337 -15.95 -9.92 -11.31
CA ARG A 337 -16.67 -11.14 -11.67
C ARG A 337 -17.80 -11.35 -10.66
N PHE A 338 -19.02 -11.31 -11.16
CA PHE A 338 -20.24 -11.66 -10.42
C PHE A 338 -21.06 -12.62 -11.25
N TYR A 339 -21.87 -13.44 -10.58
CA TYR A 339 -22.76 -14.40 -11.20
C TYR A 339 -24.20 -14.02 -10.86
N ALA A 340 -24.98 -13.67 -11.88
CA ALA A 340 -26.40 -13.33 -11.74
C ALA A 340 -27.29 -14.50 -12.21
N THR A 341 -28.46 -14.65 -11.58
CA THR A 341 -29.47 -15.64 -11.97
C THR A 341 -30.53 -15.08 -12.91
N ALA A 342 -30.81 -13.77 -12.87
CA ALA A 342 -31.76 -13.13 -13.78
C ALA A 342 -31.12 -12.88 -15.15
N GLU A 343 -31.82 -13.18 -16.24
CA GLU A 343 -31.23 -13.16 -17.59
C GLU A 343 -30.69 -11.78 -17.97
N HIS A 344 -31.42 -10.70 -17.70
CA HIS A 344 -30.97 -9.34 -18.02
C HIS A 344 -29.73 -8.88 -17.20
N GLU A 345 -29.62 -9.31 -15.94
CA GLU A 345 -28.44 -9.04 -15.11
C GLU A 345 -27.25 -9.89 -15.57
N LYS A 346 -27.51 -11.15 -15.92
CA LYS A 346 -26.53 -12.09 -16.45
C LYS A 346 -25.96 -11.62 -17.80
N GLU A 347 -26.80 -11.18 -18.73
CA GLU A 347 -26.39 -10.56 -19.99
C GLU A 347 -25.48 -9.36 -19.75
N LYS A 348 -25.85 -8.49 -18.80
CA LYS A 348 -25.06 -7.29 -18.47
C LYS A 348 -23.71 -7.63 -17.82
N LEU A 349 -23.67 -8.61 -16.92
CA LEU A 349 -22.42 -9.08 -16.31
C LEU A 349 -21.54 -9.82 -17.33
N GLN A 350 -22.14 -10.57 -18.26
CA GLN A 350 -21.43 -11.19 -19.37
C GLN A 350 -20.85 -10.14 -20.33
N HIS A 351 -21.60 -9.08 -20.63
CA HIS A 351 -21.11 -7.92 -21.39
C HIS A 351 -19.93 -7.26 -20.68
N PHE A 352 -20.05 -6.97 -19.38
CA PHE A 352 -18.92 -6.43 -18.60
C PHE A 352 -17.68 -7.34 -18.58
N ALA A 353 -17.87 -8.66 -18.69
CA ALA A 353 -16.79 -9.63 -18.79
C ALA A 353 -16.28 -9.81 -20.23
N SER A 354 -16.94 -9.21 -21.23
CA SER A 354 -16.53 -9.27 -22.63
C SER A 354 -15.54 -8.16 -22.98
N PRO A 355 -14.77 -8.33 -24.07
CA PRO A 355 -14.00 -7.26 -24.70
C PRO A 355 -14.75 -5.95 -24.89
N GLU A 356 -15.98 -6.02 -25.39
CA GLU A 356 -16.80 -4.87 -25.79
C GLU A 356 -17.34 -4.11 -24.59
N GLY A 357 -17.73 -4.80 -23.51
CA GLY A 357 -18.25 -4.15 -22.31
C GLY A 357 -17.20 -3.71 -21.29
N ARG A 358 -15.91 -3.77 -21.66
CA ARG A 358 -14.80 -3.39 -20.80
C ARG A 358 -14.81 -1.91 -20.42
N ASP A 359 -15.04 -1.03 -21.38
CA ASP A 359 -15.14 0.41 -21.13
C ASP A 359 -16.37 0.73 -20.28
N ASP A 360 -17.47 0.01 -20.50
CA ASP A 360 -18.68 0.15 -19.71
C ASP A 360 -18.46 -0.33 -18.27
N LEU A 361 -17.74 -1.44 -18.07
CA LEU A 361 -17.33 -1.90 -16.74
C LEU A 361 -16.39 -0.88 -16.07
N TYR A 362 -15.48 -0.27 -16.84
CA TYR A 362 -14.62 0.81 -16.33
C TYR A 362 -15.42 2.02 -15.87
N GLN A 363 -16.39 2.47 -16.66
CA GLN A 363 -17.26 3.57 -16.31
C GLN A 363 -18.18 3.24 -15.13
N TYR A 364 -18.73 2.03 -15.10
CA TYR A 364 -19.60 1.55 -14.05
C TYR A 364 -18.84 1.37 -12.73
N ASN A 365 -17.78 0.57 -12.69
CA ASN A 365 -17.14 0.19 -11.44
C ASN A 365 -15.96 1.13 -11.10
N GLN A 366 -14.90 1.14 -11.92
CA GLN A 366 -13.63 1.77 -11.54
C GLN A 366 -13.69 3.29 -11.47
N LYS A 367 -14.38 3.94 -12.41
CA LYS A 367 -14.53 5.40 -12.45
C LYS A 367 -15.35 5.94 -11.28
N GLU A 368 -16.37 5.19 -10.86
CA GLU A 368 -17.22 5.53 -9.71
C GLU A 368 -16.71 5.01 -8.36
N ARG A 369 -15.73 4.09 -8.39
CA ARG A 369 -15.27 3.34 -7.21
C ARG A 369 -16.46 2.68 -6.49
N ARG A 370 -17.33 2.00 -7.26
CA ARG A 370 -18.49 1.31 -6.69
C ARG A 370 -18.05 0.24 -5.71
N THR A 371 -18.66 0.22 -4.53
CA THR A 371 -18.33 -0.72 -3.47
C THR A 371 -18.86 -2.12 -3.76
N VAL A 372 -18.35 -3.15 -3.09
CA VAL A 372 -18.89 -4.52 -3.19
C VAL A 372 -20.40 -4.53 -2.88
N LEU A 373 -20.81 -3.85 -1.81
CA LEU A 373 -22.22 -3.77 -1.41
C LEU A 373 -23.07 -3.11 -2.50
N GLU A 374 -22.63 -1.98 -3.05
CA GLU A 374 -23.35 -1.28 -4.11
C GLU A 374 -23.51 -2.13 -5.38
N VAL A 375 -22.51 -2.94 -5.74
CA VAL A 375 -22.65 -3.83 -6.89
C VAL A 375 -23.65 -4.95 -6.60
N LEU A 376 -23.65 -5.52 -5.39
CA LEU A 376 -24.68 -6.49 -5.01
C LEU A 376 -26.09 -5.88 -4.97
N GLU A 377 -26.22 -4.61 -4.60
CA GLU A 377 -27.49 -3.88 -4.62
C GLU A 377 -27.95 -3.52 -6.05
N ASP A 378 -27.03 -3.14 -6.93
CA ASP A 378 -27.29 -2.85 -8.35
C ASP A 378 -27.70 -4.13 -9.13
N PHE A 379 -27.31 -5.32 -8.65
CA PHE A 379 -27.64 -6.63 -9.23
C PHE A 379 -28.30 -7.57 -8.21
N PRO A 380 -29.60 -7.37 -7.87
CA PRO A 380 -30.30 -8.16 -6.86
C PRO A 380 -30.34 -9.68 -7.11
N SER A 381 -30.30 -10.13 -8.37
CA SER A 381 -30.34 -11.57 -8.68
C SER A 381 -29.00 -12.28 -8.42
N VAL A 382 -27.92 -11.53 -8.18
CA VAL A 382 -26.64 -12.10 -7.77
C VAL A 382 -26.78 -12.69 -6.37
N GLN A 383 -26.77 -14.02 -6.29
CA GLN A 383 -26.69 -14.80 -5.06
C GLN A 383 -25.38 -15.57 -5.07
N MET A 384 -24.37 -15.01 -4.40
CA MET A 384 -23.04 -15.59 -4.37
C MET A 384 -22.81 -16.35 -3.07
N PRO A 385 -22.37 -17.62 -3.11
CA PRO A 385 -21.93 -18.33 -1.91
C PRO A 385 -20.86 -17.53 -1.17
N PHE A 386 -20.87 -17.56 0.16
CA PHE A 386 -19.98 -16.74 0.97
C PHE A 386 -18.50 -17.06 0.74
N GLU A 387 -18.18 -18.30 0.40
CA GLU A 387 -16.83 -18.75 0.06
C GLU A 387 -16.25 -17.99 -1.15
N TRP A 388 -17.10 -17.65 -2.12
CA TRP A 388 -16.70 -16.83 -3.26
C TRP A 388 -16.50 -15.37 -2.86
N LEU A 389 -17.34 -14.83 -1.96
CA LEU A 389 -17.14 -13.50 -1.40
C LEU A 389 -15.82 -13.41 -0.63
N VAL A 390 -15.48 -14.42 0.18
CA VAL A 390 -14.18 -14.52 0.88
C VAL A 390 -13.00 -14.47 -0.10
N GLN A 391 -13.13 -15.11 -1.26
CA GLN A 391 -12.08 -15.15 -2.27
C GLN A 391 -11.97 -13.86 -3.08
N LEU A 392 -13.10 -13.22 -3.40
CA LEU A 392 -13.16 -12.09 -4.33
C LEU A 392 -13.01 -10.74 -3.63
N VAL A 393 -13.63 -10.56 -2.45
CA VAL A 393 -13.63 -9.26 -1.76
C VAL A 393 -12.21 -8.91 -1.33
N PRO A 394 -11.71 -7.70 -1.64
CA PRO A 394 -10.38 -7.28 -1.21
C PRO A 394 -10.22 -7.35 0.31
N PRO A 395 -9.03 -7.69 0.82
CA PRO A 395 -8.81 -7.70 2.26
C PRO A 395 -8.82 -6.28 2.84
N LEU A 396 -9.32 -6.13 4.06
CA LEU A 396 -9.23 -4.88 4.81
C LEU A 396 -7.76 -4.55 5.10
N LYS A 397 -7.27 -3.47 4.49
CA LYS A 397 -5.88 -3.05 4.60
C LYS A 397 -5.66 -2.11 5.78
N LYS A 398 -4.50 -2.27 6.42
CA LYS A 398 -3.93 -1.29 7.34
C LYS A 398 -3.56 -0.01 6.58
N ARG A 399 -3.60 1.14 7.24
CA ARG A 399 -3.21 2.44 6.67
C ARG A 399 -2.05 3.04 7.43
N ALA A 400 -0.97 3.29 6.70
CA ALA A 400 0.26 3.89 7.20
C ALA A 400 0.17 5.42 7.31
N PHE A 401 0.72 5.96 8.40
CA PHE A 401 0.88 7.39 8.66
C PHE A 401 2.27 7.67 9.26
N SER A 402 2.94 8.70 8.76
CA SER A 402 4.21 9.17 9.36
C SER A 402 3.96 9.66 10.78
N ILE A 403 4.71 9.16 11.75
CA ILE A 403 4.58 9.58 13.14
C ILE A 403 5.03 11.05 13.28
N SER A 404 4.19 11.88 13.90
CA SER A 404 4.43 13.32 14.08
C SER A 404 4.81 13.73 15.50
N SER A 405 5.15 12.78 16.38
CA SER A 405 5.71 13.03 17.72
C SER A 405 7.14 12.52 17.87
N SER A 406 7.89 13.13 18.79
CA SER A 406 9.15 12.59 19.29
C SER A 406 8.92 11.68 20.50
N PRO A 407 9.55 10.48 20.58
CA PRO A 407 9.49 9.63 21.76
C PRO A 407 10.19 10.25 22.97
N LEU A 408 11.12 11.20 22.76
CA LEU A 408 11.78 11.94 23.84
C LEU A 408 10.91 13.07 24.41
N ALA A 409 10.05 13.67 23.58
CA ALA A 409 9.16 14.74 24.00
C ALA A 409 7.84 14.20 24.58
N HIS A 410 7.32 13.12 23.99
CA HIS A 410 6.04 12.52 24.32
C HIS A 410 6.21 11.03 24.61
N PRO A 411 6.76 10.66 25.79
CA PRO A 411 6.88 9.26 26.15
C PRO A 411 5.47 8.64 26.20
N ASN A 412 5.34 7.44 25.63
CA ASN A 412 4.08 6.66 25.56
C ASN A 412 2.98 7.24 24.64
N GLN A 413 3.30 8.25 23.83
CA GLN A 413 2.34 8.84 22.89
C GLN A 413 2.87 8.89 21.45
N VAL A 414 2.02 8.51 20.52
CA VAL A 414 2.24 8.60 19.07
C VAL A 414 1.25 9.61 18.51
N HIS A 415 1.76 10.64 17.85
CA HIS A 415 0.92 11.67 17.23
C HIS A 415 0.83 11.45 15.73
N LEU A 416 -0.31 11.77 15.12
CA LEU A 416 -0.52 11.72 13.68
C LEU A 416 -1.03 13.05 13.14
N THR A 417 -0.63 13.39 11.92
CA THR A 417 -1.18 14.53 11.17
C THR A 417 -1.85 14.03 9.90
N VAL A 418 -3.18 14.02 9.87
CA VAL A 418 -3.97 13.32 8.85
C VAL A 418 -4.85 14.30 8.07
N ASN A 419 -4.73 14.30 6.75
CA ASN A 419 -5.67 14.99 5.87
C ASN A 419 -6.88 14.10 5.60
N ILE A 420 -8.07 14.60 5.86
CA ILE A 420 -9.31 13.84 5.70
C ILE A 420 -9.67 13.75 4.23
N VAL A 421 -9.74 12.52 3.73
CA VAL A 421 -9.92 12.25 2.31
C VAL A 421 -11.41 12.24 1.99
N SER A 422 -11.83 13.18 1.15
CA SER A 422 -13.10 13.11 0.44
C SER A 422 -12.90 13.51 -1.02
N TRP A 423 -13.62 12.85 -1.92
CA TRP A 423 -13.58 13.15 -3.34
C TRP A 423 -14.98 13.08 -3.92
N THR A 424 -15.19 13.80 -5.01
CA THR A 424 -16.44 13.73 -5.78
C THR A 424 -16.18 12.88 -7.00
N THR A 425 -16.99 11.84 -7.21
CA THR A 425 -16.92 11.01 -8.41
C THR A 425 -17.35 11.81 -9.64
N PRO A 426 -17.01 11.38 -10.87
CA PRO A 426 -17.48 12.05 -12.09
C PRO A 426 -19.00 12.21 -12.18
N PHE A 427 -19.76 11.37 -11.47
CA PHE A 427 -21.22 11.42 -11.38
C PHE A 427 -21.72 12.26 -10.20
N LYS A 428 -20.87 13.15 -9.66
CA LYS A 428 -21.18 14.11 -8.60
C LYS A 428 -21.51 13.48 -7.23
N ARG A 429 -21.20 12.20 -7.01
CA ARG A 429 -21.37 11.56 -5.69
C ARG A 429 -20.17 11.86 -4.81
N LYS A 430 -20.41 12.20 -3.54
CA LYS A 430 -19.34 12.42 -2.57
C LYS A 430 -18.93 11.08 -1.96
N ARG A 431 -17.63 10.80 -1.97
CA ARG A 431 -17.00 9.60 -1.41
C ARG A 431 -15.97 10.00 -0.37
N HIS A 432 -15.68 9.06 0.52
CA HIS A 432 -14.87 9.28 1.71
C HIS A 432 -13.84 8.17 1.87
N GLY A 433 -12.64 8.52 2.34
CA GLY A 433 -11.62 7.53 2.66
C GLY A 433 -11.97 6.82 3.96
N LEU A 434 -12.02 5.48 3.93
CA LEU A 434 -12.41 4.64 5.07
C LEU A 434 -11.68 5.02 6.36
N CYS A 435 -10.36 4.91 6.37
CA CYS A 435 -9.56 5.16 7.58
C CYS A 435 -9.64 6.61 8.08
N SER A 436 -9.55 7.60 7.19
CA SER A 436 -9.56 9.00 7.61
C SER A 436 -10.92 9.43 8.17
N THR A 437 -12.01 8.97 7.57
CA THR A 437 -13.35 9.29 8.04
C THR A 437 -13.69 8.52 9.32
N TRP A 438 -13.22 7.28 9.44
CA TRP A 438 -13.31 6.53 10.69
C TRP A 438 -12.60 7.28 11.83
N LEU A 439 -11.32 7.66 11.67
CA LEU A 439 -10.58 8.40 12.71
C LEU A 439 -11.27 9.72 13.13
N VAL A 440 -11.88 10.44 12.19
CA VAL A 440 -12.61 11.68 12.47
C VAL A 440 -13.84 11.45 13.35
N ALA A 441 -14.54 10.34 13.14
CA ALA A 441 -15.78 10.02 13.84
C ALA A 441 -15.55 9.51 15.28
N LEU A 442 -14.30 9.18 15.64
CA LEU A 442 -13.95 8.74 16.97
C LEU A 442 -13.93 9.92 17.95
N ASP A 443 -14.60 9.75 19.09
CA ASP A 443 -14.64 10.72 20.18
C ASP A 443 -13.70 10.31 21.31
N PRO A 444 -12.62 11.07 21.59
CA PRO A 444 -11.73 10.81 22.72
C PRO A 444 -12.42 10.81 24.09
N GLN A 445 -13.59 11.45 24.22
CA GLN A 445 -14.35 11.54 25.47
C GLN A 445 -15.33 10.37 25.68
N GLU A 446 -15.39 9.43 24.74
CA GLU A 446 -16.27 8.27 24.86
C GLU A 446 -15.91 7.42 26.10
N SER A 447 -16.91 7.15 26.95
CA SER A 447 -16.74 6.52 28.28
C SER A 447 -16.01 5.17 28.29
N ARG A 448 -16.06 4.42 27.18
CA ARG A 448 -15.38 3.12 27.03
C ARG A 448 -13.93 3.24 26.57
N GLY A 449 -13.49 4.44 26.18
CA GLY A 449 -12.19 4.69 25.55
C GLY A 449 -12.13 4.13 24.13
N VAL A 450 -11.72 4.95 23.17
CA VAL A 450 -11.53 4.49 21.79
C VAL A 450 -10.15 3.85 21.65
N VAL A 451 -10.10 2.54 21.40
CA VAL A 451 -8.85 1.79 21.16
C VAL A 451 -8.63 1.51 19.68
N ILE A 452 -7.39 1.70 19.22
CA ILE A 452 -6.99 1.62 17.82
C ILE A 452 -5.90 0.56 17.65
N PRO A 453 -6.17 -0.52 16.91
CA PRO A 453 -5.17 -1.52 16.60
C PRO A 453 -4.08 -0.95 15.69
N SER A 454 -2.84 -1.04 16.16
CA SER A 454 -1.72 -0.35 15.54
C SER A 454 -0.46 -1.22 15.46
N TRP A 455 0.32 -0.97 14.40
CA TRP A 455 1.65 -1.56 14.17
C TRP A 455 2.64 -0.43 13.91
N ILE A 456 3.86 -0.59 14.42
CA ILE A 456 4.94 0.37 14.21
C ILE A 456 5.97 -0.26 13.30
N HIS A 457 6.32 0.47 12.25
CA HIS A 457 7.29 0.04 11.26
C HIS A 457 8.35 1.10 11.06
N ARG A 458 9.55 0.64 10.68
CA ARG A 458 10.62 1.53 10.24
C ARG A 458 10.18 2.26 8.97
N GLY A 459 10.19 3.59 9.02
CA GLY A 459 9.83 4.43 7.88
C GLY A 459 10.99 4.63 6.90
N CYS A 460 10.77 5.45 5.88
CA CYS A 460 11.80 5.76 4.88
C CYS A 460 12.76 6.88 5.34
N LEU A 461 12.48 7.51 6.49
CA LEU A 461 13.24 8.63 7.02
C LEU A 461 14.07 8.15 8.23
N PRO A 462 15.39 7.92 8.08
CA PRO A 462 16.20 7.49 9.20
C PRO A 462 16.30 8.59 10.27
N PRO A 463 16.37 8.23 11.57
CA PRO A 463 16.51 9.21 12.64
C PRO A 463 17.90 9.88 12.60
N PRO A 464 17.98 11.21 12.51
CA PRO A 464 19.27 11.90 12.42
C PRO A 464 19.94 12.08 13.80
N PRO A 465 21.27 11.91 13.91
CA PRO A 465 22.00 12.24 15.14
C PRO A 465 22.00 13.76 15.40
N PRO A 466 22.10 14.18 16.68
CA PRO A 466 22.05 15.60 17.07
C PRO A 466 23.17 16.46 16.46
N SER A 467 24.29 15.86 16.07
CA SER A 467 25.44 16.52 15.43
C SER A 467 25.27 16.75 13.93
N LEU A 468 24.25 16.17 13.29
CA LEU A 468 24.02 16.31 11.85
C LEU A 468 23.14 17.54 11.57
N PRO A 469 23.56 18.49 10.71
CA PRO A 469 22.70 19.58 10.26
C PRO A 469 21.59 19.05 9.34
N LEU A 470 20.40 19.64 9.39
CA LEU A 470 19.22 19.11 8.69
C LEU A 470 18.61 20.15 7.75
N ILE A 471 18.17 19.68 6.59
CA ILE A 471 17.34 20.44 5.64
C ILE A 471 16.05 19.63 5.45
N LEU A 472 14.97 20.10 6.06
CA LEU A 472 13.66 19.45 6.10
C LEU A 472 12.72 20.16 5.11
N ILE A 473 12.01 19.40 4.28
CA ILE A 473 11.13 19.94 3.23
C ILE A 473 9.81 19.17 3.22
N GLY A 474 8.76 19.78 3.76
CA GLY A 474 7.50 19.07 4.02
C GLY A 474 6.25 19.93 3.89
N PRO A 475 5.76 20.20 2.66
CA PRO A 475 4.52 20.94 2.47
C PRO A 475 3.27 20.13 2.87
N GLY A 476 2.25 20.81 3.39
CA GLY A 476 1.00 20.21 3.84
C GLY A 476 1.23 19.15 4.93
N THR A 477 0.58 18.00 4.82
CA THR A 477 0.81 16.87 5.75
C THR A 477 2.22 16.27 5.68
N GLY A 478 3.04 16.67 4.69
CA GLY A 478 4.48 16.40 4.67
C GLY A 478 5.23 16.94 5.88
N CYS A 479 4.66 17.87 6.65
CA CYS A 479 5.25 18.35 7.89
C CYS A 479 5.21 17.34 9.05
N ALA A 480 4.41 16.27 8.94
CA ALA A 480 4.19 15.29 10.00
C ALA A 480 5.50 14.75 10.61
N PRO A 481 6.39 14.07 9.86
CA PRO A 481 7.65 13.57 10.43
C PRO A 481 8.57 14.70 10.89
N PHE A 482 8.48 15.89 10.30
CA PHE A 482 9.35 17.01 10.66
C PHE A 482 8.96 17.69 11.97
N ARG A 483 7.68 17.61 12.36
CA ARG A 483 7.24 17.94 13.72
C ARG A 483 7.99 17.08 14.73
N ALA A 484 8.04 15.77 14.51
CA ALA A 484 8.78 14.83 15.35
C ALA A 484 10.29 15.13 15.39
N PHE A 485 10.91 15.40 14.23
CA PHE A 485 12.35 15.70 14.15
C PHE A 485 12.70 16.98 14.93
N ILE A 486 11.86 18.02 14.82
CA ILE A 486 12.07 19.30 15.49
C ILE A 486 11.83 19.17 17.00
N GLU A 487 10.78 18.46 17.44
CA GLU A 487 10.57 18.14 18.87
C GLU A 487 11.77 17.37 19.45
N GLN A 488 12.24 16.33 18.75
CA GLN A 488 13.40 15.53 19.15
C GLN A 488 14.65 16.40 19.29
N ARG A 489 14.92 17.24 18.28
CA ARG A 489 16.07 18.14 18.27
C ARG A 489 15.98 19.17 19.40
N ALA A 490 14.78 19.67 19.70
CA ALA A 490 14.56 20.62 20.80
C ALA A 490 14.88 19.98 22.16
N VAL A 491 14.41 18.75 22.41
CA VAL A 491 14.73 18.01 23.65
C VAL A 491 16.22 17.65 23.71
N GLN A 492 16.87 17.30 22.60
CA GLN A 492 18.31 17.06 22.57
C GLN A 492 19.10 18.35 22.86
N ASN A 493 18.63 19.50 22.37
CA ASN A 493 19.29 20.78 22.55
C ASN A 493 19.31 21.26 24.01
N THR A 494 18.42 20.76 24.87
CA THR A 494 18.48 21.04 26.32
C THR A 494 19.55 20.21 27.02
N LYS A 495 19.95 19.08 26.43
CA LYS A 495 20.95 18.14 27.00
C LYS A 495 22.37 18.39 26.47
N GLY A 496 22.52 19.09 25.35
CA GLY A 496 23.82 19.40 24.74
C GLY A 496 23.68 20.19 23.45
N PRO A 497 24.80 20.68 22.88
CA PRO A 497 24.77 21.42 21.62
C PRO A 497 24.27 20.53 20.48
N THR A 498 23.42 21.11 19.62
CA THR A 498 22.90 20.42 18.44
C THR A 498 23.17 21.22 17.17
N SER A 499 23.26 20.51 16.05
CA SER A 499 23.50 21.13 14.74
C SER A 499 22.24 21.80 14.18
N PRO A 500 22.40 22.81 13.30
CA PRO A 500 21.29 23.63 12.81
C PRO A 500 20.24 22.86 12.00
N VAL A 501 18.99 23.35 12.03
CA VAL A 501 17.88 22.81 11.26
C VAL A 501 17.24 23.90 10.39
N LEU A 502 17.20 23.68 9.07
CA LEU A 502 16.37 24.44 8.14
C LEU A 502 15.08 23.66 7.85
N PHE A 503 13.94 24.31 7.92
CA PHE A 503 12.66 23.72 7.55
C PHE A 503 11.91 24.59 6.54
N PHE A 504 11.55 23.96 5.41
CA PHE A 504 10.73 24.54 4.35
C PHE A 504 9.32 23.92 4.40
N PHE A 505 8.35 24.74 4.79
CA PHE A 505 6.93 24.38 4.83
C PHE A 505 6.16 25.08 3.70
N GLY A 506 5.05 24.50 3.28
CA GLY A 506 4.16 25.14 2.32
C GLY A 506 2.72 24.72 2.51
N CYS A 507 1.80 25.66 2.36
CA CYS A 507 0.37 25.43 2.41
C CYS A 507 -0.35 26.35 1.41
N ARG A 508 -1.68 26.37 1.43
CA ARG A 508 -2.43 27.23 0.51
C ARG A 508 -2.45 28.66 1.00
N SER A 509 -2.80 28.87 2.26
CA SER A 509 -2.97 30.19 2.84
C SER A 509 -2.50 30.21 4.30
N GLN A 510 -1.88 31.31 4.70
CA GLN A 510 -1.48 31.55 6.09
C GLN A 510 -2.66 31.43 7.04
N GLU A 511 -3.81 31.96 6.64
CA GLU A 511 -4.98 32.01 7.51
C GLU A 511 -5.75 30.69 7.59
N SER A 512 -5.65 29.81 6.60
CA SER A 512 -6.59 28.69 6.46
C SER A 512 -6.00 27.32 6.82
N ASP A 513 -4.78 27.04 6.36
CA ASP A 513 -4.16 25.72 6.45
C ASP A 513 -2.68 25.74 6.84
N PHE A 514 -2.28 26.74 7.64
CA PHE A 514 -0.97 26.81 8.25
C PHE A 514 -0.85 25.86 9.45
N LEU A 515 -0.70 24.57 9.14
CA LEU A 515 -0.63 23.50 10.13
C LEU A 515 0.46 23.78 11.17
N TYR A 516 0.11 23.70 12.46
CA TYR A 516 1.01 23.91 13.61
C TYR A 516 1.77 25.26 13.63
N GLU A 517 1.18 26.34 13.12
CA GLU A 517 1.78 27.69 13.09
C GLU A 517 2.53 28.07 14.38
N HIS A 518 1.85 28.03 15.53
CA HIS A 518 2.45 28.39 16.82
C HIS A 518 3.69 27.56 17.18
N PHE A 519 3.67 26.26 16.87
CA PHE A 519 4.80 25.36 17.14
C PHE A 519 6.03 25.80 16.33
N TRP A 520 5.88 26.00 15.02
CA TRP A 520 7.01 26.39 14.18
C TRP A 520 7.56 27.77 14.55
N LEU A 521 6.67 28.74 14.81
CA LEU A 521 7.08 30.10 15.17
C LEU A 521 7.85 30.10 16.50
N SER A 522 7.38 29.36 17.50
CA SER A 522 8.07 29.24 18.79
C SER A 522 9.50 28.66 18.66
N HIS A 523 9.71 27.69 17.77
CA HIS A 523 11.03 27.11 17.51
C HIS A 523 11.92 27.96 16.58
N SER A 524 11.33 28.90 15.83
CA SER A 524 12.07 29.85 14.99
C SER A 524 12.57 31.08 15.75
N GLN A 525 11.97 31.36 16.91
CA GLN A 525 12.30 32.45 17.82
C GLN A 525 13.04 31.91 19.06
N ASN A 526 13.38 32.78 20.02
CA ASN A 526 13.84 32.41 21.36
C ASN A 526 15.02 31.42 21.41
N HIS A 527 15.99 31.57 20.51
CA HIS A 527 17.10 30.63 20.35
C HIS A 527 16.65 29.17 20.14
N GLY A 528 15.46 28.96 19.57
CA GLY A 528 14.93 27.65 19.22
C GLY A 528 15.74 26.98 18.10
N VAL A 529 15.45 25.70 17.85
CA VAL A 529 16.21 24.86 16.90
C VAL A 529 16.08 25.29 15.44
N LEU A 530 15.07 26.09 15.11
CA LEU A 530 14.87 26.72 13.79
C LEU A 530 15.33 28.18 13.77
N SER A 531 16.01 28.68 14.81
CA SER A 531 16.45 30.07 14.86
C SER A 531 17.50 30.37 13.80
N LYS A 532 17.32 31.50 13.10
CA LYS A 532 18.29 32.02 12.12
C LYS A 532 19.64 32.31 12.74
N GLU A 533 19.69 32.72 14.01
CA GLU A 533 20.91 33.02 14.76
C GLU A 533 21.76 31.78 14.99
N LYS A 534 21.12 30.63 15.21
CA LYS A 534 21.78 29.32 15.35
C LYS A 534 22.12 28.67 14.00
N GLY A 535 22.04 29.42 12.89
CA GLY A 535 22.25 28.91 11.54
C GLY A 535 21.08 28.10 10.96
N GLY A 536 19.99 27.91 11.73
CA GLY A 536 18.77 27.25 11.28
C GLY A 536 17.82 28.21 10.55
N GLY A 537 16.55 27.84 10.39
CA GLY A 537 15.56 28.71 9.79
C GLY A 537 14.23 28.02 9.50
N PHE A 538 13.15 28.77 9.55
CA PHE A 538 11.83 28.33 9.12
C PHE A 538 11.32 29.21 7.97
N PHE A 539 11.01 28.59 6.84
CA PHE A 539 10.60 29.29 5.62
C PHE A 539 9.30 28.71 5.08
N VAL A 540 8.33 29.60 4.84
CA VAL A 540 6.97 29.20 4.48
C VAL A 540 6.62 29.69 3.08
N ALA A 541 5.98 28.81 2.31
CA ALA A 541 5.44 29.11 1.00
C ALA A 541 3.90 29.04 1.02
N PHE A 542 3.25 30.21 0.91
CA PHE A 542 1.80 30.30 0.73
C PHE A 542 1.46 30.34 -0.75
N SER A 543 0.74 29.33 -1.24
CA SER A 543 0.50 29.19 -2.68
C SER A 543 -0.69 30.00 -3.21
N ARG A 544 -1.53 30.57 -2.33
CA ARG A 544 -2.78 31.27 -2.69
C ARG A 544 -2.97 32.65 -2.05
N ASP A 545 -2.07 33.12 -1.19
CA ASP A 545 -2.20 34.44 -0.56
C ASP A 545 -1.88 35.60 -1.52
N GLN A 546 -1.36 35.30 -2.71
CA GLN A 546 -1.03 36.26 -3.74
C GLN A 546 -1.29 35.66 -5.14
N PRO A 547 -1.46 36.48 -6.21
CA PRO A 547 -1.76 35.98 -7.55
C PRO A 547 -0.70 35.01 -8.11
N LYS A 548 0.58 35.26 -7.77
CA LYS A 548 1.70 34.39 -8.16
C LYS A 548 1.81 33.21 -7.19
N LYS A 549 1.67 31.98 -7.67
CA LYS A 549 1.83 30.79 -6.82
C LYS A 549 3.25 30.65 -6.30
N ILE A 550 3.41 30.67 -4.97
CA ILE A 550 4.69 30.42 -4.29
C ILE A 550 4.66 29.02 -3.68
N TYR A 551 5.69 28.23 -3.95
CA TYR A 551 5.86 26.87 -3.43
C TYR A 551 7.24 26.73 -2.78
N VAL A 552 7.45 25.61 -2.08
CA VAL A 552 8.69 25.35 -1.33
C VAL A 552 9.95 25.42 -2.22
N GLN A 553 9.88 24.99 -3.47
CA GLN A 553 10.99 25.08 -4.43
C GLN A 553 11.39 26.53 -4.78
N HIS A 554 10.49 27.50 -4.61
CA HIS A 554 10.83 28.91 -4.77
C HIS A 554 11.61 29.41 -3.55
N LYS A 555 11.15 29.06 -2.34
CA LYS A 555 11.84 29.37 -1.08
C LYS A 555 13.22 28.73 -0.98
N ILE A 556 13.38 27.52 -1.50
CA ILE A 556 14.68 26.84 -1.59
C ILE A 556 15.66 27.66 -2.45
N ARG A 557 15.22 28.20 -3.59
CA ARG A 557 16.08 29.03 -4.45
C ARG A 557 16.41 30.38 -3.80
N GLU A 558 15.44 31.00 -3.12
CA GLU A 558 15.64 32.24 -2.35
C GLU A 558 16.74 32.05 -1.29
N GLU A 559 16.71 30.93 -0.55
CA GLU A 559 17.64 30.63 0.55
C GLU A 559 18.88 29.83 0.12
N SER A 560 19.24 29.90 -1.18
CA SER A 560 20.35 29.17 -1.82
C SER A 560 21.66 29.19 -1.03
N ALA A 561 22.14 30.36 -0.62
CA ALA A 561 23.40 30.50 0.12
C ALA A 561 23.39 29.77 1.49
N ARG A 562 22.24 29.75 2.19
CA ARG A 562 22.09 29.06 3.48
C ARG A 562 22.06 27.55 3.31
N ILE A 563 21.32 27.08 2.30
CA ILE A 563 21.29 25.66 1.93
C ILE A 563 22.69 25.19 1.58
N TRP A 564 23.39 25.91 0.70
CA TRP A 564 24.75 25.55 0.28
C TRP A 564 25.74 25.47 1.46
N ARG A 565 25.67 26.44 2.38
CA ARG A 565 26.49 26.42 3.62
C ARG A 565 26.27 25.15 4.43
N LEU A 566 25.01 24.75 4.64
CA LEU A 566 24.69 23.52 5.38
C LEU A 566 25.11 22.26 4.61
N LEU A 567 24.94 22.25 3.30
CA LEU A 567 25.38 21.14 2.44
C LEU A 567 26.90 20.92 2.53
N ASN A 568 27.69 21.99 2.48
CA ASN A 568 29.14 21.94 2.69
C ASN A 568 29.51 21.49 4.11
N ALA A 569 28.70 21.83 5.11
CA ALA A 569 28.88 21.39 6.49
C ALA A 569 28.42 19.95 6.76
N GLY A 570 28.03 19.20 5.73
CA GLY A 570 27.65 17.80 5.91
C GLY A 570 26.16 17.57 6.19
N ALA A 571 25.27 18.50 5.86
CA ALA A 571 23.83 18.34 6.13
C ALA A 571 23.17 17.15 5.41
N ALA A 572 22.11 16.63 6.00
CA ALA A 572 21.19 15.69 5.34
C ALA A 572 19.88 16.38 4.94
N ILE A 573 19.38 15.99 3.77
CA ILE A 573 18.11 16.46 3.21
C ILE A 573 17.04 15.41 3.46
N TYR A 574 15.89 15.85 3.96
CA TYR A 574 14.70 15.03 4.14
C TYR A 574 13.50 15.69 3.45
N ILE A 575 12.81 14.92 2.61
CA ILE A 575 11.64 15.37 1.85
C ILE A 575 10.44 14.51 2.25
N ALA A 576 9.31 15.13 2.60
CA ALA A 576 8.08 14.42 2.88
C ALA A 576 6.83 15.07 2.26
N GLY A 577 5.87 14.27 1.79
CA GLY A 577 4.57 14.76 1.30
C GLY A 577 4.07 14.09 0.02
N SER A 578 3.40 14.85 -0.85
CA SER A 578 2.76 14.28 -2.06
C SER A 578 3.78 13.71 -3.05
N SER A 579 3.61 12.46 -3.48
CA SER A 579 4.47 11.76 -4.45
C SER A 579 4.27 12.19 -5.91
N THR A 580 3.46 13.22 -6.16
CA THR A 580 3.13 13.68 -7.51
C THR A 580 4.28 14.46 -8.15
N LYS A 581 4.29 15.80 -8.06
CA LYS A 581 5.34 16.66 -8.63
C LYS A 581 6.35 17.16 -7.60
N MET A 582 5.98 17.18 -6.32
CA MET A 582 6.72 17.88 -5.28
C MET A 582 8.17 17.38 -5.11
N PRO A 583 8.45 16.06 -4.97
CA PRO A 583 9.82 15.58 -4.79
C PRO A 583 10.74 15.92 -5.97
N THR A 584 10.21 15.80 -7.20
CA THR A 584 10.94 16.13 -8.42
C THR A 584 11.26 17.63 -8.51
N ASP A 585 10.27 18.48 -8.25
CA ASP A 585 10.45 19.94 -8.27
C ASP A 585 11.43 20.42 -7.19
N VAL A 586 11.36 19.81 -6.00
CA VAL A 586 12.29 20.08 -4.89
C VAL A 586 13.70 19.64 -5.24
N THR A 587 13.87 18.41 -5.78
CA THR A 587 15.19 17.90 -6.18
C THR A 587 15.83 18.82 -7.21
N SER A 588 15.08 19.22 -8.24
CA SER A 588 15.56 20.18 -9.24
C SER A 588 15.94 21.53 -8.61
N ALA A 589 15.20 22.02 -7.61
CA ALA A 589 15.54 23.27 -6.96
C ALA A 589 16.82 23.18 -6.13
N VAL A 590 17.09 22.05 -5.48
CA VAL A 590 18.35 21.81 -4.77
C VAL A 590 19.51 21.70 -5.78
N GLU A 591 19.31 21.07 -6.93
CA GLU A 591 20.31 21.08 -8.02
C GLU A 591 20.64 22.50 -8.47
N ASP A 592 19.62 23.34 -8.67
CA ASP A 592 19.80 24.74 -9.04
C ASP A 592 20.62 25.51 -7.98
N VAL A 593 20.40 25.23 -6.69
CA VAL A 593 21.20 25.81 -5.59
C VAL A 593 22.67 25.37 -5.69
N ILE A 594 22.93 24.09 -5.91
CA ILE A 594 24.30 23.57 -6.04
C ILE A 594 24.99 24.23 -7.24
N VAL A 595 24.34 24.24 -8.41
CA VAL A 595 24.88 24.87 -9.63
C VAL A 595 25.23 26.34 -9.38
N LYS A 596 24.30 27.09 -8.78
CA LYS A 596 24.46 28.53 -8.52
C LYS A 596 25.62 28.81 -7.54
N GLU A 597 25.67 28.09 -6.42
CA GLU A 597 26.56 28.43 -5.31
C GLU A 597 27.94 27.75 -5.40
N SER A 598 28.07 26.68 -6.19
CA SER A 598 29.33 25.95 -6.38
C SER A 598 29.96 26.16 -7.76
N GLY A 599 29.24 26.75 -8.73
CA GLY A 599 29.68 26.89 -10.12
C GLY A 599 29.78 25.58 -10.91
N MET A 600 29.25 24.48 -10.37
CA MET A 600 29.29 23.17 -11.03
C MET A 600 28.25 23.06 -12.15
N SER A 601 28.49 22.17 -13.11
CA SER A 601 27.48 21.82 -14.12
C SER A 601 26.28 21.11 -13.49
N LYS A 602 25.12 21.16 -14.17
CA LYS A 602 23.90 20.50 -13.70
C LYS A 602 24.08 18.99 -13.55
N GLU A 603 24.80 18.35 -14.47
CA GLU A 603 25.10 16.90 -14.42
C GLU A 603 25.96 16.54 -13.21
N SER A 604 26.85 17.46 -12.82
CA SER A 604 27.71 17.30 -11.63
C SER A 604 26.90 17.46 -10.35
N ALA A 605 25.98 18.43 -10.30
CA ALA A 605 25.02 18.58 -9.20
C ALA A 605 24.13 17.33 -9.03
N SER A 606 23.56 16.79 -10.12
CA SER A 606 22.76 15.56 -10.09
C SER A 606 23.58 14.34 -9.65
N ARG A 607 24.87 14.28 -9.99
CA ARG A 607 25.77 13.21 -9.48
C ARG A 607 26.03 13.37 -7.99
N TRP A 608 26.20 14.60 -7.52
CA TRP A 608 26.44 14.90 -6.12
C TRP A 608 25.23 14.54 -5.24
N LEU A 609 24.01 14.88 -5.66
CA LEU A 609 22.79 14.48 -4.95
C LEU A 609 22.61 12.95 -4.90
N ARG A 610 22.88 12.25 -6.01
CA ARG A 610 22.89 10.78 -6.02
C ARG A 610 23.92 10.18 -5.07
N ALA A 611 25.06 10.84 -4.87
CA ALA A 611 26.05 10.42 -3.89
C ALA A 611 25.56 10.64 -2.46
N LEU A 612 24.85 11.75 -2.17
CA LEU A 612 24.19 11.97 -0.88
C LEU A 612 23.12 10.93 -0.58
N GLU A 613 22.28 10.61 -1.56
CA GLU A 613 21.25 9.56 -1.44
C GLU A 613 21.89 8.21 -1.10
N LYS A 614 22.95 7.83 -1.83
CA LYS A 614 23.72 6.60 -1.54
C LYS A 614 24.34 6.61 -0.13
N ALA A 615 24.71 7.78 0.38
CA ALA A 615 25.26 7.96 1.72
C ALA A 615 24.18 8.08 2.82
N GLY A 616 22.89 7.91 2.50
CA GLY A 616 21.78 8.04 3.45
C GLY A 616 21.52 9.49 3.90
N ARG A 617 22.01 10.48 3.15
CA ARG A 617 21.92 11.92 3.45
C ARG A 617 20.94 12.67 2.54
N PHE A 618 20.23 11.95 1.67
CA PHE A 618 19.11 12.48 0.90
C PHE A 618 17.99 11.44 0.99
N ASN A 619 16.97 11.72 1.79
CA ASN A 619 15.90 10.79 2.13
C ASN A 619 14.55 11.37 1.70
N THR A 620 13.69 10.53 1.11
CA THR A 620 12.37 10.94 0.64
C THR A 620 11.31 9.95 1.08
N GLU A 621 10.25 10.46 1.70
CA GLU A 621 9.05 9.72 2.04
C GLU A 621 7.84 10.40 1.38
N ALA A 622 7.29 9.79 0.33
CA ALA A 622 6.22 10.43 -0.42
C ALA A 622 5.06 9.46 -0.69
N TRP A 623 3.83 10.00 -0.65
CA TRP A 623 2.59 9.23 -0.80
C TRP A 623 1.58 9.95 -1.70
N SER A 624 0.61 9.19 -2.25
CA SER A 624 -0.43 9.67 -3.17
C SER A 624 -1.81 9.76 -2.53
#